data_AF-A3MV53-F1
#
_entry.id   AF-A3MV53-F1
#
_cell.length_a   1.000
_cell.length_b   1.000
_cell.length_c   1.000
_cell.angle_alpha   90.00
_cell.angle_beta   90.00
_cell.angle_gamma   90.00
#
_symmetry.space_group_name_H-M   'P 1'
#
loop_
_entity.id
_entity.type
_entity.pdbx_description
1 polymer ?
#
loop_
_entity_poly.entity_id
_entity_poly.type
_entity_poly.pdbx_seq_one_letter_code
_entity_poly.pdbx_strand_id
1 'polypeptide(L)'
;MKKVFILGGGKRGLALAKKCGGIHVDYYAEVDPAEVEGGVQIHVEDRLQAFLFLDVAEAVYVFPDYAELLPHLPHAVVVAPPGHPLCSERPCVEEPCS
;
A
#
# COMPACT_ATOMS: atom_id res chain seq x y z
N MET A 1 16.67 5.01 2.54
CA MET A 1 15.85 3.84 2.14
C MET A 1 14.45 4.39 1.99
N LYS A 2 13.86 4.37 0.79
CA LYS A 2 12.54 5.01 0.58
C LYS A 2 11.48 4.28 1.41
N LYS A 3 10.75 5.01 2.25
CA LYS A 3 9.61 4.44 2.98
C LYS A 3 8.42 4.26 2.03
N VAL A 4 8.32 3.08 1.43
CA VAL A 4 7.18 2.69 0.59
C VAL A 4 6.05 2.20 1.49
N PHE A 5 4.87 2.79 1.34
CA PHE A 5 3.64 2.30 1.93
C PHE A 5 2.89 1.48 0.89
N ILE A 6 2.42 0.30 1.26
CA ILE A 6 1.60 -0.56 0.41
C ILE A 6 0.22 -0.64 1.04
N LEU A 7 -0.80 -0.16 0.31
CA LEU A 7 -2.19 -0.13 0.78
C LEU A 7 -2.97 -1.27 0.14
N GLY A 8 -3.53 -2.16 0.94
CA GLY A 8 -4.37 -3.26 0.46
C GLY A 8 -3.62 -4.47 -0.09
N GLY A 9 -4.34 -5.33 -0.82
CA GLY A 9 -3.76 -6.50 -1.49
C GLY A 9 -3.50 -7.70 -0.58
N GLY A 10 -3.92 -7.66 0.69
CA GLY A 10 -3.83 -8.76 1.65
C GLY A 10 -2.44 -9.37 1.70
N LYS A 11 -2.36 -10.70 1.57
CA LYS A 11 -1.08 -11.45 1.59
C LYS A 11 -0.10 -11.00 0.51
N ARG A 12 -0.59 -10.57 -0.67
CA ARG A 12 0.26 -10.08 -1.76
C ARG A 12 0.86 -8.72 -1.42
N GLY A 13 0.06 -7.81 -0.86
CA GLY A 13 0.53 -6.49 -0.41
C GLY A 13 1.60 -6.62 0.68
N LEU A 14 1.36 -7.51 1.64
CA LEU A 14 2.31 -7.82 2.70
C LEU A 14 3.64 -8.39 2.15
N ALA A 15 3.57 -9.36 1.24
CA ALA A 15 4.76 -9.93 0.62
C ALA A 15 5.59 -8.88 -0.14
N LEU A 16 4.92 -7.96 -0.84
CA LEU A 16 5.58 -6.83 -1.50
C LEU A 16 6.22 -5.87 -0.50
N ALA A 17 5.55 -5.59 0.63
CA ALA A 17 6.09 -4.69 1.64
C ALA A 17 7.37 -5.27 2.25
N LYS A 18 7.38 -6.58 2.55
CA LYS A 18 8.59 -7.29 3.00
C LYS A 18 9.70 -7.22 1.96
N LYS A 19 9.40 -7.47 0.68
CA LYS A 19 10.38 -7.39 -0.42
C LYS A 19 10.99 -5.98 -0.54
N CYS A 20 10.19 -4.93 -0.41
CA CYS A 20 10.66 -3.54 -0.53
C CYS A 20 11.25 -2.97 0.77
N GLY A 21 11.18 -3.67 1.91
CA GLY A 21 11.47 -3.09 3.22
C GLY A 21 10.53 -1.92 3.57
N GLY A 22 9.27 -2.02 3.12
CA GLY A 22 8.21 -1.02 3.28
C GLY A 22 7.24 -1.33 4.42
N ILE A 23 6.16 -0.55 4.47
CA ILE A 23 5.08 -0.67 5.45
C ILE A 23 3.82 -1.14 4.74
N HIS A 24 3.21 -2.22 5.20
CA HIS A 24 1.91 -2.67 4.70
C HIS A 24 0.79 -2.10 5.55
N VAL A 25 -0.22 -1.52 4.91
CA VAL A 25 -1.43 -1.01 5.56
C VAL A 25 -2.63 -1.71 4.94
N ASP A 26 -3.40 -2.43 5.76
CA ASP A 26 -4.57 -3.12 5.26
C ASP A 26 -5.64 -3.32 6.35
N TYR A 27 -6.86 -3.61 5.90
CA TYR A 27 -7.96 -4.02 6.73
C TYR A 27 -7.93 -5.53 6.88
N TYR A 28 -7.98 -6.00 8.12
CA TYR A 28 -8.01 -7.43 8.44
C TYR A 28 -9.12 -7.70 9.44
N ALA A 29 -9.97 -8.68 9.17
CA ALA A 29 -10.92 -9.14 10.18
C ALA A 29 -10.18 -9.85 11.34
N GLU A 30 -9.06 -10.49 11.05
CA GLU A 30 -8.20 -11.21 12.01
C GLU A 30 -6.73 -11.00 11.65
N VAL A 31 -5.89 -10.74 12.65
CA VAL A 31 -4.43 -10.59 12.47
C VAL A 31 -3.76 -11.94 12.67
N ASP A 32 -3.06 -12.44 11.64
CA ASP A 32 -2.20 -13.62 11.73
C ASP A 32 -0.79 -13.20 12.19
N PRO A 33 -0.34 -13.59 13.40
CA PRO A 33 0.98 -13.20 13.91
C PRO A 33 2.15 -13.68 13.04
N ALA A 34 2.00 -14.80 12.31
CA ALA A 34 3.03 -15.33 11.42
C ALA A 34 3.23 -14.43 10.18
N GLU A 35 2.19 -13.68 9.81
CA GLU A 35 2.24 -12.72 8.71
C GLU A 35 3.02 -11.44 9.10
N VAL A 36 3.10 -11.12 10.39
CA VAL A 36 3.80 -9.94 10.93
C VAL A 36 5.34 -10.12 10.96
N GLU A 37 5.85 -11.35 10.92
CA GLU A 37 7.29 -11.62 11.05
C GLU A 37 8.08 -11.09 9.84
N GLY A 38 9.01 -10.15 10.07
CA GLY A 38 9.91 -9.61 9.04
C GLY A 38 9.38 -8.41 8.23
N GLY A 39 8.29 -7.76 8.65
CA GLY A 39 7.78 -6.53 8.03
C GLY A 39 7.03 -5.64 9.01
N VAL A 40 6.82 -4.37 8.66
CA VAL A 40 5.95 -3.48 9.43
C VAL A 40 4.55 -3.55 8.84
N GLN A 41 3.58 -3.94 9.66
CA GLN A 41 2.17 -4.07 9.27
C GLN A 41 1.32 -3.15 10.14
N ILE A 42 0.45 -2.39 9.50
CA ILE A 42 -0.52 -1.50 10.14
C ILE A 42 -1.90 -2.04 9.81
N HIS A 43 -2.58 -2.49 10.85
CA HIS A 43 -3.99 -2.84 10.75
C HIS A 43 -4.83 -1.57 10.88
N VAL A 44 -5.77 -1.39 9.96
CA VAL A 44 -6.80 -0.35 10.03
C VAL A 44 -8.17 -0.98 10.18
N GLU A 45 -9.02 -0.39 11.03
CA GLU A 45 -10.42 -0.82 11.21
C GLU A 45 -11.34 -0.18 10.15
N ASP A 46 -10.90 0.95 9.58
CA ASP A 46 -11.54 1.66 8.48
C ASP A 46 -10.47 2.03 7.45
N ARG A 47 -10.72 1.78 6.16
CA ARG A 47 -9.76 2.04 5.08
C ARG A 47 -9.32 3.51 5.00
N LEU A 48 -10.17 4.45 5.41
CA LEU A 48 -9.83 5.87 5.49
C LEU A 48 -8.75 6.15 6.56
N GLN A 49 -8.60 5.29 7.58
CA GLN A 49 -7.52 5.46 8.57
C GLN A 49 -6.13 5.33 7.93
N ALA A 50 -6.02 4.72 6.75
CA ALA A 50 -4.76 4.70 6.01
C ALA A 50 -4.22 6.11 5.75
N PHE A 51 -5.09 7.14 5.65
CA PHE A 51 -4.68 8.55 5.50
C PHE A 51 -3.72 9.03 6.58
N LEU A 52 -3.88 8.54 7.81
CA LEU A 52 -3.06 8.95 8.96
C LEU A 52 -1.57 8.63 8.77
N PHE A 53 -1.26 7.71 7.86
CA PHE A 53 0.10 7.22 7.64
C PHE A 53 0.75 7.76 6.37
N LEU A 54 0.00 8.48 5.53
CA LEU A 54 0.49 8.91 4.21
C LEU A 54 1.38 10.14 4.25
N ASP A 55 1.23 11.00 5.26
CA ASP A 55 2.05 12.21 5.42
C ASP A 55 3.55 11.89 5.61
N VAL A 56 3.87 10.66 6.02
CA VAL A 56 5.24 10.17 6.21
C VAL A 56 5.71 9.22 5.11
N ALA A 57 4.87 8.96 4.09
CA ALA A 57 5.17 8.05 3.00
C ALA A 57 6.01 8.74 1.92
N GLU A 58 7.15 8.16 1.57
CA GLU A 58 7.95 8.63 0.43
C GLU A 58 7.39 8.13 -0.91
N ALA A 59 6.69 6.99 -0.89
CA ALA A 59 5.98 6.41 -2.03
C ALA A 59 4.79 5.57 -1.56
N VAL A 60 3.75 5.43 -2.38
CA VAL A 60 2.53 4.70 -2.04
C VAL A 60 2.13 3.75 -3.17
N TYR A 61 2.19 2.45 -2.93
CA TYR A 61 1.62 1.41 -3.79
C TYR A 61 0.18 1.12 -3.36
N VAL A 62 -0.77 1.21 -4.27
CA VAL A 62 -2.20 1.13 -3.95
C VAL A 62 -2.82 -0.02 -4.72
N PHE A 63 -3.32 -1.02 -3.99
CA PHE A 63 -4.17 -2.06 -4.55
C PHE A 63 -5.60 -1.56 -4.78
N PRO A 64 -6.40 -2.24 -5.64
CA PRO A 64 -7.77 -1.84 -5.94
C PRO A 64 -8.68 -1.64 -4.73
N ASP A 65 -8.42 -2.38 -3.64
CA ASP A 65 -9.21 -2.32 -2.40
C ASP A 65 -9.16 -0.96 -1.69
N TYR A 66 -8.19 -0.11 -2.07
CA TYR A 66 -7.95 1.23 -1.53
C TYR A 66 -8.05 2.30 -2.62
N ALA A 67 -8.67 2.00 -3.77
CA ALA A 67 -8.77 2.93 -4.88
C ALA A 67 -9.54 4.21 -4.52
N GLU A 68 -10.45 4.16 -3.55
CA GLU A 68 -11.14 5.35 -3.05
C GLU A 68 -10.22 6.41 -2.45
N LEU A 69 -9.00 6.05 -2.02
CA LEU A 69 -8.09 6.99 -1.34
C LEU A 69 -7.31 7.88 -2.30
N LEU A 70 -7.29 7.54 -3.58
CA LEU A 70 -6.42 8.14 -4.58
C LEU A 70 -6.59 9.63 -4.82
N PRO A 71 -7.82 10.19 -4.80
CA PRO A 71 -8.00 11.64 -4.95
C PRO A 71 -7.33 12.44 -3.82
N HIS A 72 -7.03 11.77 -2.71
CA HIS A 72 -6.53 12.37 -1.48
C HIS A 72 -5.08 12.01 -1.19
N LEU A 73 -4.45 11.15 -2.01
CA LEU A 73 -3.03 10.86 -1.83
C LEU A 73 -2.19 12.09 -2.18
N PRO A 74 -1.18 12.44 -1.37
CA PRO A 74 -0.18 13.42 -1.79
C PRO A 74 0.45 12.97 -3.12
N HIS A 75 1.19 13.84 -3.80
CA HIS A 75 1.83 13.58 -5.11
C HIS A 75 2.78 12.36 -5.19
N ALA A 76 2.81 11.50 -4.15
CA ALA A 76 3.42 10.19 -4.16
C ALA A 76 3.02 9.39 -5.40
N VAL A 77 4.03 8.73 -5.96
CA VAL A 77 3.95 7.81 -7.09
C VAL A 77 2.92 6.74 -6.74
N VAL A 78 1.74 6.85 -7.35
CA VAL A 78 0.65 5.88 -7.20
C VAL A 78 1.00 4.69 -8.07
N VAL A 79 1.32 3.59 -7.42
CA VAL A 79 1.63 2.36 -8.12
C VAL A 79 0.44 1.42 -8.02
N ALA A 80 -0.26 1.22 -9.13
CA ALA A 80 -1.28 0.18 -9.25
C ALA A 80 -0.78 -0.90 -10.23
N PRO A 81 -1.21 -2.17 -10.08
CA PRO A 81 -0.84 -3.23 -11.02
C PRO A 81 -1.30 -2.90 -12.45
N PRO A 82 -0.58 -3.37 -13.50
CA PRO A 82 -0.98 -3.16 -14.89
C PRO A 82 -2.44 -3.56 -15.15
N GLY A 83 -3.17 -2.70 -15.86
CA GLY A 83 -4.60 -2.89 -16.15
C GLY A 83 -5.56 -2.29 -15.12
N HIS A 84 -5.05 -1.65 -14.07
CA HIS A 84 -5.90 -0.90 -13.15
C HIS A 84 -6.52 0.34 -13.84
N PRO A 85 -7.81 0.68 -13.60
CA PRO A 85 -8.43 1.91 -14.10
C PRO A 85 -7.69 3.22 -13.80
N LEU A 86 -6.68 3.20 -12.92
CA LEU A 86 -5.90 4.37 -12.53
C LEU A 86 -4.70 4.59 -13.43
N CYS A 87 -4.33 3.58 -14.21
CA CYS A 87 -3.21 3.66 -15.14
C CYS A 87 -3.46 4.70 -16.26
N SER A 88 -4.72 5.13 -16.47
CA SER A 88 -5.06 6.23 -17.38
C SER A 88 -4.79 7.62 -16.79
N GLU A 89 -4.77 7.76 -15.46
CA GLU A 89 -4.63 9.05 -14.77
C GLU A 89 -3.24 9.21 -14.13
N ARG A 90 -2.59 8.11 -13.74
CA ARG A 90 -1.23 8.09 -13.18
C ARG A 90 -0.43 6.88 -13.70
N PRO A 91 0.90 7.01 -13.87
CA PRO A 91 1.72 5.90 -14.35
C PRO A 91 1.78 4.78 -13.31
N CYS A 92 1.12 3.67 -13.63
CA CYS A 92 1.27 2.41 -12.93
C CYS A 92 2.70 1.87 -13.10
N VAL A 93 3.25 1.27 -12.05
CA VAL A 93 4.49 0.48 -12.15
C VAL A 93 4.26 -0.93 -11.64
N GLU A 94 4.99 -1.87 -12.21
CA GLU A 94 4.80 -3.29 -11.91
C GLU A 94 5.40 -3.67 -10.55
N GLU A 95 6.51 -3.01 -10.18
CA GLU A 95 7.22 -3.23 -8.93
C GLU A 95 7.33 -1.94 -8.08
N PRO A 96 6.85 -1.95 -6.81
CA PRO A 96 6.97 -0.80 -5.90
C PRO A 96 8.41 -0.47 -5.47
N CYS A 97 9.33 -1.42 -5.62
CA CYS A 97 10.67 -1.32 -5.05
C CYS A 97 11.72 -0.74 -6.01
N SER A 98 11.33 -0.42 -7.26
CA SER A 98 12.22 0.00 -8.35
C SER A 98 12.57 1.48 -8.34
#